data_AF-A0A2I0QNM7-F1
#
_entry.id   AF-A0A2I0QNM7-F1
#
_cell.length_a   1.000
_cell.length_b   1.000
_cell.length_c   1.000
_cell.angle_alpha   90.00
_cell.angle_beta   90.00
_cell.angle_gamma   90.00
#
_symmetry.space_group_name_H-M   'P 1'
#
loop_
_entity.id
_entity.type
_entity.pdbx_description
1 polymer ?
#
loop_
_entity_poly.entity_id
_entity_poly.type
_entity_poly.pdbx_seq_one_letter_code
_entity_poly.pdbx_strand_id
1 'polypeptide(L)'
;MVTFDSVLFPDKGRNRKLYLSFLHTESEVIKAFEDVFPYKESSVMNEIKRRISPSFFENIRTFILEYPYTEKEWREIYNLHYGKTMYENTSPFVFRLHLLTGKINTLDDISQDSYLGYVTIRPLPINFISKIVLKPKKELYNVGPDEQIYMILIDQKIHLGHKEIEISTFPFFAQDSMVTVCAHADILMIANIMHKKYGWEEITVEKLVLGLPPIYPSGRGLPSYDGLTPDQIGSFLQTKQWYSRIKGFRKTDNAKEAENTVLEILKYIDSRIESAIPCILSFQHHVSIICGHTMKDDVKNGYIVFDDSGYHINEYLKKTEDDKNKNLWFATKISLERLKERLKEKIMGESILLLYPEFEREYFPLSSVLRCVLQIQEHISRTYKIQKEEIDHRILIIDSKKLKKELWNKGIHEFDELSIPHYVWYIEFSKKGNPYELLGCILIDASAHKNDSKYSYISYEKNGSRLLFFKQNIPKPNNIISVLSPC
;
A
#
# COMPACT_ATOMS: atom_id res chain seq x y z
N MET A 1 38.69 0.86 14.93
CA MET A 1 38.47 -0.31 15.80
C MET A 1 37.02 -0.14 16.27
N VAL A 2 36.07 -0.87 15.70
CA VAL A 2 34.64 -0.68 16.00
C VAL A 2 34.40 -1.23 17.40
N THR A 3 34.14 -0.36 18.37
CA THR A 3 33.77 -0.77 19.71
C THR A 3 32.32 -1.24 19.68
N PHE A 4 32.12 -2.55 19.83
CA PHE A 4 30.81 -3.11 20.12
C PHE A 4 30.47 -2.78 21.57
N ASP A 5 29.59 -1.81 21.80
CA ASP A 5 29.01 -1.64 23.13
C ASP A 5 28.05 -2.81 23.36
N SER A 6 28.54 -3.83 24.08
CA SER A 6 27.71 -4.97 24.45
C SER A 6 26.72 -4.55 25.52
N VAL A 7 25.47 -4.29 25.14
CA VAL A 7 24.38 -4.18 26.11
C VAL A 7 23.97 -5.60 26.49
N LEU A 8 24.35 -6.03 27.69
CA LEU A 8 23.98 -7.34 28.24
C LEU A 8 22.52 -7.30 28.71
N PHE A 9 21.64 -8.00 28.00
CA PHE A 9 20.32 -8.36 28.51
C PHE A 9 20.34 -9.82 28.98
N PRO A 10 20.29 -10.10 30.30
CA PRO A 10 20.19 -11.46 30.79
C PRO A 10 18.76 -11.98 30.57
N ASP A 11 18.54 -12.72 29.49
CA ASP A 11 17.35 -13.55 29.34
C ASP A 11 17.64 -14.95 29.91
N LYS A 12 16.74 -15.45 30.77
CA LYS A 12 16.95 -16.65 31.57
C LYS A 12 17.14 -17.88 30.67
N GLY A 13 18.40 -18.32 30.52
CA GLY A 13 18.75 -19.66 30.04
C GLY A 13 19.40 -19.75 28.65
N ARG A 14 19.59 -18.64 27.92
CA ARG A 14 20.45 -18.59 26.72
C ARG A 14 21.23 -17.28 26.72
N ASN A 15 22.52 -17.33 27.05
CA ASN A 15 23.45 -16.21 26.89
C ASN A 15 23.54 -15.81 25.41
N ARG A 16 22.60 -15.00 24.92
CA ARG A 16 22.66 -14.36 23.61
C ARG A 16 23.03 -12.91 23.84
N LYS A 17 24.26 -12.53 23.47
CA LYS A 17 24.67 -11.12 23.47
C LYS A 17 23.98 -10.43 22.30
N LEU A 18 23.17 -9.42 22.60
CA LEU A 18 22.71 -8.46 21.61
C LEU A 18 23.88 -7.52 21.32
N TYR A 19 24.25 -7.38 20.06
CA TYR A 19 25.26 -6.43 19.61
C TYR A 19 24.54 -5.24 18.99
N LEU A 20 24.75 -4.08 19.59
CA LEU A 20 24.37 -2.80 19.03
C LEU A 20 25.65 -2.06 18.70
N SER A 21 25.82 -1.67 17.44
CA SER A 21 26.95 -0.86 16.99
C SER A 21 26.46 0.47 16.48
N PHE A 22 26.87 1.55 17.14
CA PHE A 22 26.63 2.92 16.69
C PHE A 22 27.70 3.30 15.67
N LEU A 23 27.25 3.65 14.46
CA LEU A 23 28.12 3.95 13.32
C LEU A 23 27.70 5.31 12.76
N HIS A 24 28.65 6.19 12.47
CA HIS A 24 28.38 7.57 12.07
C HIS A 24 28.70 7.84 10.59
N THR A 25 29.31 6.88 9.92
CA THR A 25 29.67 6.98 8.49
C THR A 25 29.28 5.73 7.72
N GLU A 26 29.05 5.88 6.41
CA GLU A 26 28.80 4.72 5.54
C GLU A 26 30.00 3.76 5.52
N SER A 27 31.23 4.27 5.60
CA SER A 27 32.44 3.44 5.65
C SER A 27 32.50 2.56 6.90
N GLU A 28 32.02 3.05 8.05
CA GLU A 28 31.88 2.24 9.26
C GLU A 28 30.82 1.16 9.11
N VAL A 29 29.70 1.44 8.42
CA VAL A 29 28.67 0.45 8.09
C VAL A 29 29.22 -0.65 7.19
N ILE A 30 29.93 -0.27 6.12
CA ILE A 30 30.56 -1.22 5.19
C ILE A 30 31.51 -2.13 5.96
N LYS A 31 32.42 -1.54 6.74
CA LYS A 31 33.38 -2.29 7.54
C LYS A 31 32.70 -3.22 8.55
N ALA A 32 31.67 -2.74 9.24
CA ALA A 32 30.91 -3.55 10.18
C ALA A 32 30.31 -4.79 9.48
N PHE A 33 29.72 -4.63 8.29
CA PHE A 33 29.22 -5.77 7.53
C PHE A 33 30.35 -6.67 6.98
N GLU A 34 31.49 -6.14 6.55
CA GLU A 34 32.63 -6.98 6.12
C GLU A 34 33.14 -7.90 7.24
N ASP A 35 33.06 -7.44 8.49
CA ASP A 35 33.49 -8.18 9.67
C ASP A 35 32.50 -9.30 10.07
N VAL A 36 31.19 -9.08 9.91
CA VAL A 36 30.16 -9.99 10.47
C VAL A 36 29.22 -10.64 9.45
N PHE A 37 29.08 -10.09 8.24
CA PHE A 37 28.18 -10.62 7.23
C PHE A 37 28.80 -11.89 6.61
N PRO A 38 28.06 -13.01 6.53
CA PRO A 38 28.63 -14.29 6.14
C PRO A 38 29.10 -14.36 4.67
N TYR A 39 28.62 -13.47 3.80
CA TYR A 39 28.89 -13.52 2.36
C TYR A 39 29.62 -12.27 1.87
N LYS A 40 30.94 -12.35 1.76
CA LYS A 40 31.84 -11.22 1.48
C LYS A 40 31.79 -10.68 0.05
N GLU A 41 31.19 -11.42 -0.87
CA GLU A 41 31.07 -11.03 -2.29
C GLU A 41 30.07 -9.89 -2.50
N SER A 42 29.21 -9.63 -1.51
CA SER A 42 28.10 -8.68 -1.60
C SER A 42 28.35 -7.45 -0.73
N SER A 43 28.50 -6.28 -1.35
CA SER A 43 28.51 -5.01 -0.60
C SER A 43 27.08 -4.66 -0.16
N VAL A 44 26.75 -5.04 1.07
CA VAL A 44 25.43 -4.86 1.68
C VAL A 44 24.95 -3.41 1.60
N MET A 45 25.79 -2.44 1.99
CA MET A 45 25.41 -1.03 1.99
C MET A 45 25.16 -0.49 0.57
N ASN A 46 25.97 -0.90 -0.41
CA ASN A 46 25.78 -0.48 -1.80
C ASN A 46 24.47 -1.03 -2.35
N GLU A 47 24.11 -2.27 -2.02
CA GLU A 47 22.81 -2.83 -2.43
C GLU A 47 21.65 -2.08 -1.79
N ILE A 48 21.73 -1.76 -0.49
CA ILE A 48 20.71 -0.94 0.19
C ILE A 48 20.53 0.40 -0.52
N LYS A 49 21.62 1.10 -0.87
CA LYS A 49 21.57 2.38 -1.61
C LYS A 49 21.11 2.24 -3.06
N ARG A 50 21.25 1.07 -3.67
CA ARG A 50 20.72 0.78 -5.01
C ARG A 50 19.21 0.56 -4.98
N ARG A 51 18.69 0.07 -3.87
CA ARG A 51 17.27 -0.27 -3.64
C ARG A 51 16.43 0.83 -3.02
N ILE A 52 17.06 1.76 -2.32
CA ILE A 52 16.44 2.94 -1.70
C ILE A 52 16.97 4.19 -2.40
N SER A 53 16.14 5.22 -2.58
CA SER A 53 16.56 6.49 -3.18
C SER A 53 17.83 7.06 -2.50
N PRO A 54 18.90 7.40 -3.24
CA PRO A 54 20.13 7.96 -2.67
C PRO A 54 19.90 9.24 -1.86
N SER A 55 18.96 10.08 -2.27
CA SER A 55 18.65 11.34 -1.56
C SER A 55 18.11 11.11 -0.15
N PHE A 56 17.54 9.93 0.12
CA PHE A 56 17.10 9.57 1.47
C PHE A 56 18.29 9.47 2.45
N PHE A 57 19.48 9.08 1.97
CA PHE A 57 20.68 8.91 2.81
C PHE A 57 21.38 10.23 3.14
N GLU A 58 21.12 11.31 2.39
CA GLU A 58 21.79 12.61 2.58
C GLU A 58 21.56 13.22 3.97
N ASN A 59 20.45 12.87 4.61
CA ASN A 59 20.06 13.37 5.93
C ASN A 59 20.42 12.41 7.07
N ILE A 60 20.98 11.23 6.77
CA ILE A 60 21.34 10.24 7.79
C ILE A 60 22.68 10.64 8.41
N ARG A 61 22.75 10.58 9.73
CA ARG A 61 23.94 10.93 10.53
C ARG A 61 24.39 9.82 11.46
N THR A 62 23.50 8.89 11.77
CA THR A 62 23.84 7.69 12.54
C THR A 62 23.12 6.48 12.00
N PHE A 63 23.83 5.36 11.98
CA PHE A 63 23.34 4.01 11.75
C PHE A 63 23.51 3.22 13.05
N ILE A 64 22.53 2.37 13.37
CA ILE A 64 22.68 1.39 14.45
C ILE A 64 22.54 0.01 13.84
N LEU A 65 23.58 -0.80 13.95
CA LEU A 65 23.54 -2.21 13.53
C LEU A 65 23.14 -3.07 14.73
N GLU A 66 21.97 -3.70 14.65
CA GLU A 66 21.45 -4.67 15.61
C GLU A 66 21.62 -6.10 15.06
N TYR A 67 22.37 -6.93 15.79
CA TYR A 67 22.49 -8.37 15.52
C TYR A 67 22.81 -9.15 16.81
N PRO A 68 22.28 -10.37 17.01
CA PRO A 68 21.27 -11.05 16.19
C PRO A 68 19.86 -10.51 16.42
N TYR A 69 19.13 -10.17 15.35
CA TYR A 69 17.71 -9.81 15.41
C TYR A 69 16.81 -10.97 14.94
N THR A 70 15.68 -11.16 15.62
CA THR A 70 14.67 -12.17 15.24
C THR A 70 13.55 -11.51 14.43
N GLU A 71 13.53 -11.76 13.13
CA GLU A 71 12.42 -11.40 12.26
C GLU A 71 11.50 -12.60 12.05
N LYS A 72 10.18 -12.41 12.24
CA LYS A 72 9.18 -13.47 12.13
C LYS A 72 9.19 -14.13 10.74
N GLU A 73 9.12 -13.31 9.69
CA GLU A 73 9.02 -13.76 8.30
C GLU A 73 10.30 -14.48 7.85
N TRP A 74 11.47 -13.94 8.16
CA TRP A 74 12.73 -14.65 7.90
C TRP A 74 12.79 -15.99 8.62
N ARG A 75 12.33 -16.07 9.87
CA ARG A 75 12.36 -17.32 10.63
C ARG A 75 11.48 -18.39 10.02
N GLU A 76 10.31 -18.01 9.51
CA GLU A 76 9.42 -18.90 8.75
C GLU A 76 10.11 -19.36 7.45
N ILE A 77 10.68 -18.45 6.66
CA ILE A 77 11.42 -18.76 5.43
C ILE A 77 12.61 -19.69 5.69
N TYR A 78 13.39 -19.41 6.73
CA TYR A 78 14.52 -20.23 7.15
C TYR A 78 14.06 -21.65 7.51
N ASN A 79 13.02 -21.79 8.32
CA ASN A 79 12.50 -23.10 8.72
C ASN A 79 11.87 -23.87 7.55
N LEU A 80 11.24 -23.18 6.61
CA LEU A 80 10.65 -23.79 5.42
C LEU A 80 11.75 -24.37 4.52
N HIS A 81 12.82 -23.63 4.29
CA HIS A 81 13.85 -23.96 3.30
C HIS A 81 15.29 -23.92 3.84
N TYR A 82 15.83 -22.75 4.16
CA TYR A 82 17.29 -22.56 4.33
C TYR A 82 17.92 -23.34 5.50
N GLY A 83 17.17 -23.62 6.56
CA GLY A 83 17.64 -24.46 7.67
C GLY A 83 17.78 -25.94 7.31
N LYS A 84 17.37 -26.34 6.10
CA LYS A 84 17.39 -27.71 5.58
C LYS A 84 18.33 -27.88 4.38
N THR A 85 19.17 -26.88 4.10
CA THR A 85 20.05 -26.85 2.92
C THR A 85 21.52 -26.68 3.34
N MET A 86 22.43 -26.76 2.37
CA MET A 86 23.87 -26.57 2.57
C MET A 86 24.28 -25.09 2.71
N TYR A 87 23.35 -24.20 3.06
CA TYR A 87 23.67 -22.80 3.34
C TYR A 87 24.29 -22.69 4.74
N GLU A 88 25.50 -23.22 4.90
CA GLU A 88 26.20 -23.39 6.18
C GLU A 88 26.41 -22.07 6.95
N ASN A 89 26.55 -20.96 6.21
CA ASN A 89 26.75 -19.64 6.78
C ASN A 89 25.43 -18.85 6.98
N THR A 90 24.28 -19.42 6.64
CA THR A 90 22.96 -18.80 6.83
C THR A 90 22.43 -19.14 8.22
N SER A 91 22.00 -18.11 8.95
CA SER A 91 21.45 -18.23 10.30
C SER A 91 19.96 -17.88 10.36
N PRO A 92 19.21 -18.32 11.39
CA PRO A 92 17.81 -17.92 11.59
C PRO A 92 17.65 -16.47 12.05
N PHE A 93 18.73 -15.70 12.17
CA PHE A 93 18.75 -14.30 12.58
C PHE A 93 19.08 -13.40 11.42
N VAL A 94 18.53 -12.19 11.43
CA VAL A 94 18.85 -11.13 10.47
C VAL A 94 19.68 -10.04 11.15
N PHE A 95 20.39 -9.27 10.34
CA PHE A 95 20.92 -7.97 10.76
C PHE A 95 19.80 -6.94 10.58
N ARG A 96 19.70 -5.99 11.50
CA ARG A 96 18.77 -4.87 11.40
C ARG A 96 19.55 -3.56 11.47
N LEU A 97 19.52 -2.82 10.38
CA LEU A 97 20.20 -1.53 10.25
C LEU A 97 19.20 -0.40 10.46
N HIS A 98 19.29 0.28 11.59
CA HIS A 98 18.48 1.44 11.91
C HIS A 98 19.09 2.70 11.33
N LEU A 99 18.25 3.66 10.93
CA LEU A 99 18.61 4.89 10.23
C LEU A 99 18.13 6.11 11.03
N LEU A 100 19.02 7.04 11.34
CA LEU A 100 18.73 8.21 12.18
C LEU A 100 19.31 9.50 11.60
N THR A 101 18.57 10.61 11.71
CA THR A 101 19.01 11.94 11.24
C THR A 101 19.93 12.68 12.22
N GLY A 102 19.93 12.28 13.49
CA GLY A 102 20.77 12.87 14.54
C GLY A 102 22.12 12.18 14.67
N LYS A 103 23.08 12.86 15.30
CA LYS A 103 24.29 12.22 15.83
C LYS A 103 23.93 11.58 17.17
N ILE A 104 23.82 10.25 17.19
CA ILE A 104 23.30 9.46 18.32
C ILE A 104 24.45 8.59 18.82
N ASN A 105 24.87 8.78 20.07
CA ASN A 105 25.97 7.99 20.63
C ASN A 105 25.44 6.90 21.59
N THR A 106 24.23 7.10 22.12
CA THR A 106 23.59 6.18 23.05
C THR A 106 22.12 5.97 22.67
N LEU A 107 21.50 4.91 23.21
CA LEU A 107 20.07 4.66 23.01
C LEU A 107 19.20 5.79 23.57
N ASP A 108 19.65 6.50 24.60
CA ASP A 108 18.88 7.58 25.23
C ASP A 108 18.80 8.86 24.40
N ASP A 109 19.74 9.04 23.48
CA ASP A 109 19.72 10.16 22.52
C ASP A 109 18.63 10.00 21.45
N ILE A 110 18.09 8.78 21.29
CA ILE A 110 17.10 8.48 20.25
C ILE A 110 15.75 9.07 20.63
N SER A 111 15.25 9.95 19.77
CA SER A 111 13.89 10.47 19.80
C SER A 111 13.05 9.94 18.65
N GLN A 112 11.74 10.00 18.84
CA GLN A 112 10.73 9.72 17.83
C GLN A 112 11.02 10.46 16.52
N ASP A 113 11.43 11.73 16.57
CA ASP A 113 11.68 12.57 15.39
C ASP A 113 12.98 12.20 14.67
N SER A 114 14.03 11.91 15.44
CA SER A 114 15.35 11.54 14.91
C SER A 114 15.37 10.18 14.20
N TYR A 115 14.47 9.27 14.59
CA TYR A 115 14.42 7.92 14.07
C TYR A 115 13.66 7.86 12.73
N LEU A 116 14.34 7.40 11.67
CA LEU A 116 13.73 7.31 10.33
C LEU A 116 13.13 5.94 10.03
N GLY A 117 13.63 4.88 10.67
CA GLY A 117 13.23 3.51 10.37
C GLY A 117 14.41 2.54 10.34
N TYR A 118 14.20 1.38 9.73
CA TYR A 118 15.22 0.34 9.59
C TYR A 118 15.08 -0.48 8.31
N VAL A 119 16.15 -1.18 7.98
CA VAL A 119 16.22 -2.24 6.95
C VAL A 119 16.68 -3.53 7.61
N THR A 120 16.04 -4.66 7.30
CA THR A 120 16.51 -5.98 7.74
C THR A 120 17.18 -6.75 6.61
N ILE A 121 18.21 -7.51 6.99
CA ILE A 121 19.17 -8.10 6.07
C ILE A 121 19.36 -9.57 6.47
N ARG A 122 18.88 -10.46 5.61
CA ARG A 122 19.03 -11.92 5.72
C ARG A 122 20.49 -12.29 5.50
N PRO A 123 21.01 -13.29 6.22
CA PRO A 123 22.33 -13.85 5.94
C PRO A 123 22.26 -14.74 4.70
N LEU A 124 22.11 -14.13 3.52
CA LEU A 124 22.03 -14.78 2.21
C LEU A 124 23.05 -14.15 1.25
N PRO A 125 23.58 -14.92 0.27
CA PRO A 125 24.52 -14.39 -0.71
C PRO A 125 23.87 -13.37 -1.67
N ILE A 126 22.59 -13.60 -2.01
CA ILE A 126 21.77 -12.78 -2.91
C ILE A 126 20.39 -12.54 -2.29
N ASN A 127 19.66 -11.53 -2.77
CA ASN A 127 18.31 -11.18 -2.30
C ASN A 127 18.22 -11.08 -0.76
N PHE A 128 19.27 -10.49 -0.16
CA PHE A 128 19.44 -10.47 1.28
C PHE A 128 18.62 -9.37 1.97
N ILE A 129 18.10 -8.36 1.27
CA ILE A 129 17.19 -7.39 1.90
C ILE A 129 15.86 -8.10 2.17
N SER A 130 15.37 -8.06 3.42
CA SER A 130 14.10 -8.68 3.82
C SER A 130 12.98 -7.66 3.92
N LYS A 131 13.13 -6.65 4.79
CA LYS A 131 12.14 -5.62 5.03
C LYS A 131 12.75 -4.24 4.97
N ILE A 132 11.91 -3.29 4.55
CA ILE A 132 12.21 -1.86 4.63
C ILE A 132 11.04 -1.21 5.36
N VAL A 133 11.34 -0.61 6.51
CA VAL A 133 10.35 0.01 7.38
C VAL A 133 10.83 1.41 7.66
N LEU A 134 10.40 2.36 6.82
CA LEU A 134 10.88 3.74 6.80
C LEU A 134 9.71 4.72 6.86
N LYS A 135 9.92 5.84 7.55
CA LYS A 135 9.01 6.99 7.47
C LYS A 135 8.87 7.41 6.00
N PRO A 136 7.66 7.79 5.55
CA PRO A 136 7.37 8.12 4.16
C PRO A 136 7.86 9.53 3.79
N LYS A 137 9.17 9.72 3.79
CA LYS A 137 9.83 10.98 3.44
C LYS A 137 9.81 11.16 1.92
N LYS A 138 9.72 12.41 1.43
CA LYS A 138 9.59 12.70 -0.02
C LYS A 138 10.78 12.20 -0.82
N GLU A 139 11.96 12.28 -0.21
CA GLU A 139 13.25 11.84 -0.72
C GLU A 139 13.27 10.33 -1.02
N LEU A 140 12.52 9.53 -0.24
CA LEU A 140 12.40 8.08 -0.45
C LEU A 140 11.75 7.74 -1.79
N TYR A 141 10.81 8.57 -2.24
CA TYR A 141 9.97 8.31 -3.41
C TYR A 141 10.25 9.23 -4.60
N ASN A 142 11.32 10.03 -4.53
CA ASN A 142 11.66 11.02 -5.56
C ASN A 142 10.50 12.01 -5.84
N VAL A 143 9.91 12.53 -4.76
CA VAL A 143 8.79 13.49 -4.80
C VAL A 143 9.31 14.91 -4.59
N GLY A 144 8.85 15.86 -5.39
CA GLY A 144 9.28 17.25 -5.32
C GLY A 144 8.87 17.97 -4.02
N PRO A 145 9.58 19.05 -3.64
CA PRO A 145 9.32 19.79 -2.40
C PRO A 145 7.91 20.40 -2.34
N ASP A 146 7.36 20.83 -3.47
CA ASP A 146 6.02 21.46 -3.56
C ASP A 146 4.87 20.45 -3.70
N GLU A 147 5.20 19.15 -3.70
CA GLU A 147 4.21 18.09 -3.90
C GLU A 147 3.79 17.46 -2.58
N GLN A 148 2.53 17.07 -2.47
CA GLN A 148 2.02 16.34 -1.32
C GLN A 148 1.99 14.84 -1.61
N ILE A 149 2.23 14.04 -0.58
CA ILE A 149 2.17 12.58 -0.63
C ILE A 149 0.99 12.10 0.20
N TYR A 150 0.11 11.32 -0.42
CA TYR A 150 -0.98 10.62 0.24
C TYR A 150 -0.76 9.12 0.08
N MET A 151 -0.49 8.44 1.19
CA MET A 151 -0.12 7.03 1.19
C MET A 151 -0.84 6.25 2.28
N ILE A 152 -1.06 4.97 1.99
CA ILE A 152 -1.55 4.01 2.95
C ILE A 152 -0.39 3.59 3.84
N LEU A 153 -0.51 3.92 5.12
CA LEU A 153 0.50 3.63 6.15
C LEU A 153 -0.15 2.84 7.28
N ILE A 154 0.70 2.13 8.01
CA ILE A 154 0.39 1.51 9.30
C ILE A 154 1.34 2.05 10.36
N ASP A 155 0.90 2.04 11.61
CA ASP A 155 1.77 2.34 12.73
C ASP A 155 2.53 1.07 13.15
N GLN A 156 3.85 1.19 13.16
CA GLN A 156 4.77 0.10 13.50
C GLN A 156 5.53 0.46 14.76
N LYS A 157 5.28 -0.34 15.81
CA LYS A 157 6.08 -0.31 17.05
C LYS A 157 7.40 -1.03 16.83
N ILE A 158 8.46 -0.39 17.29
CA ILE A 158 9.85 -0.82 17.12
C ILE A 158 10.50 -0.81 18.49
N HIS A 159 11.02 -1.97 18.87
CA HIS A 159 11.85 -2.11 20.06
C HIS A 159 13.31 -2.08 19.65
N LEU A 160 14.10 -1.25 20.34
CA LEU A 160 15.55 -1.15 20.19
C LEU A 160 16.16 -1.01 21.58
N GLY A 161 16.71 -2.10 22.12
CA GLY A 161 17.12 -2.18 23.52
C GLY A 161 15.94 -1.91 24.46
N HIS A 162 16.07 -0.91 25.33
CA HIS A 162 15.00 -0.47 26.24
C HIS A 162 14.05 0.58 25.67
N LYS A 163 14.27 1.04 24.42
CA LYS A 163 13.41 2.06 23.79
C LYS A 163 12.30 1.40 22.98
N GLU A 164 11.11 1.96 23.08
CA GLU A 164 9.99 1.73 22.16
C GLU A 164 9.80 3.00 21.33
N ILE A 165 9.76 2.84 20.00
CA ILE A 165 9.59 3.90 19.02
C ILE A 165 8.46 3.48 18.10
N GLU A 166 7.55 4.39 17.77
CA GLU A 166 6.43 4.10 16.87
C GLU A 166 6.56 4.93 15.61
N ILE A 167 6.50 4.33 14.43
CA ILE A 167 6.53 5.12 13.18
C ILE A 167 5.41 4.69 12.26
N SER A 168 4.82 5.64 11.55
CA SER A 168 3.93 5.34 10.44
C SER A 168 4.77 5.03 9.20
N THR A 169 4.52 3.88 8.57
CA THR A 169 5.33 3.31 7.48
C THR A 169 4.47 2.47 6.54
N PHE A 170 4.97 2.26 5.32
CA PHE A 170 4.52 1.15 4.48
C PHE A 170 5.31 -0.12 4.87
N PRO A 171 4.68 -1.29 5.05
CA PRO A 171 5.35 -2.50 5.54
C PRO A 171 6.02 -3.26 4.40
N PHE A 172 7.06 -2.68 3.79
CA PHE A 172 7.69 -3.30 2.62
C PHE A 172 8.38 -4.62 2.97
N PHE A 173 8.17 -5.64 2.14
CA PHE A 173 8.76 -6.96 2.22
C PHE A 173 9.30 -7.37 0.84
N ALA A 174 10.57 -7.77 0.77
CA ALA A 174 11.24 -8.21 -0.44
C ALA A 174 11.26 -9.73 -0.54
N GLN A 175 11.02 -10.27 -1.73
CA GLN A 175 11.13 -11.71 -1.99
C GLN A 175 12.56 -12.24 -1.82
N ASP A 176 12.69 -13.52 -1.45
CA ASP A 176 13.98 -14.25 -1.45
C ASP A 176 14.22 -15.05 -2.73
N SER A 177 13.21 -15.19 -3.60
CA SER A 177 13.17 -15.96 -4.85
C SER A 177 13.22 -17.49 -4.71
N MET A 178 13.42 -18.05 -3.51
CA MET A 178 13.35 -19.49 -3.27
C MET A 178 12.00 -19.89 -2.66
N VAL A 179 11.66 -19.28 -1.52
CA VAL A 179 10.44 -19.54 -0.75
C VAL A 179 9.33 -18.58 -1.14
N THR A 180 9.68 -17.31 -1.33
CA THR A 180 8.76 -16.27 -1.74
C THR A 180 9.15 -15.73 -3.10
N VAL A 181 8.13 -15.42 -3.90
CA VAL A 181 8.24 -14.67 -5.16
C VAL A 181 7.41 -13.40 -5.10
N CYS A 182 7.44 -12.58 -6.15
CA CYS A 182 6.76 -11.28 -6.22
C CYS A 182 5.31 -11.30 -5.70
N ALA A 183 4.48 -12.22 -6.21
CA ALA A 183 3.10 -12.33 -5.76
C ALA A 183 2.97 -12.66 -4.25
N HIS A 184 3.88 -13.46 -3.68
CA HIS A 184 3.89 -13.72 -2.24
C HIS A 184 4.23 -12.46 -1.45
N ALA A 185 5.28 -11.76 -1.86
CA ALA A 185 5.74 -10.54 -1.21
C ALA A 185 4.63 -9.48 -1.21
N ASP A 186 3.99 -9.26 -2.37
CA ASP A 186 2.93 -8.26 -2.51
C ASP A 186 1.69 -8.60 -1.68
N ILE A 187 1.29 -9.88 -1.67
CA ILE A 187 0.20 -10.35 -0.81
C ILE A 187 0.53 -10.12 0.65
N LEU A 188 1.76 -10.42 1.11
CA LEU A 188 2.16 -10.22 2.50
C LEU A 188 2.16 -8.74 2.91
N MET A 189 2.61 -7.84 2.02
CA MET A 189 2.60 -6.38 2.26
C MET A 189 1.16 -5.86 2.42
N ILE A 190 0.28 -6.17 1.46
CA ILE A 190 -1.14 -5.84 1.58
C ILE A 190 -1.74 -6.54 2.81
N ALA A 191 -1.31 -7.76 3.10
CA ALA A 191 -1.90 -8.54 4.16
C ALA A 191 -1.68 -7.90 5.52
N ASN A 192 -0.44 -7.43 5.72
CA ASN A 192 -0.04 -6.70 6.91
C ASN A 192 -0.86 -5.41 7.09
N ILE A 193 -1.07 -4.66 6.00
CA ILE A 193 -1.91 -3.46 6.01
C ILE A 193 -3.33 -3.79 6.47
N MET A 194 -3.99 -4.80 5.87
CA MET A 194 -5.38 -5.06 6.24
C MET A 194 -5.52 -5.62 7.66
N HIS A 195 -4.57 -6.45 8.09
CA HIS A 195 -4.52 -6.92 9.47
C HIS A 195 -4.39 -5.75 10.46
N LYS A 196 -3.42 -4.87 10.26
CA LYS A 196 -3.13 -3.77 11.20
C LYS A 196 -4.17 -2.66 11.17
N LYS A 197 -4.71 -2.32 9.99
CA LYS A 197 -5.64 -1.19 9.81
C LYS A 197 -7.11 -1.56 9.97
N TYR A 198 -7.48 -2.78 9.57
CA TYR A 198 -8.87 -3.24 9.53
C TYR A 198 -9.13 -4.47 10.40
N GLY A 199 -8.12 -5.01 11.09
CA GLY A 199 -8.30 -6.13 12.02
C GLY A 199 -8.56 -7.48 11.34
N TRP A 200 -8.21 -7.62 10.06
CA TRP A 200 -8.37 -8.88 9.32
C TRP A 200 -7.43 -9.98 9.84
N GLU A 201 -7.70 -11.25 9.49
CA GLU A 201 -6.82 -12.36 9.89
C GLU A 201 -5.39 -12.14 9.38
N GLU A 202 -4.40 -12.31 10.24
CA GLU A 202 -2.99 -12.24 9.85
C GLU A 202 -2.63 -13.41 8.91
N ILE A 203 -2.11 -13.07 7.74
CA ILE A 203 -1.48 -13.99 6.79
C ILE A 203 0.03 -13.97 7.02
N THR A 204 0.60 -15.11 7.41
CA THR A 204 2.05 -15.30 7.57
C THR A 204 2.67 -15.92 6.33
N VAL A 205 4.00 -15.94 6.22
CA VAL A 205 4.70 -16.56 5.08
C VAL A 205 4.37 -18.04 5.03
N GLU A 206 4.45 -18.73 6.17
CA GLU A 206 4.17 -20.16 6.26
C GLU A 206 2.72 -20.48 5.86
N LYS A 207 1.74 -19.71 6.36
CA LYS A 207 0.33 -19.89 5.98
C LYS A 207 0.12 -19.70 4.48
N LEU A 208 0.74 -18.69 3.90
CA LEU A 208 0.60 -18.39 2.48
C LEU A 208 1.23 -19.47 1.61
N VAL A 209 2.51 -19.77 1.83
CA VAL A 209 3.28 -20.73 1.01
C VAL A 209 2.70 -22.15 1.10
N LEU A 210 2.35 -22.62 2.31
CA LEU A 210 1.81 -23.98 2.49
C LEU A 210 0.31 -24.08 2.16
N GLY A 211 -0.41 -22.96 2.17
CA GLY A 211 -1.85 -22.91 1.91
C GLY A 211 -2.22 -22.82 0.43
N LEU A 212 -1.26 -22.54 -0.45
CA LEU A 212 -1.49 -22.45 -1.88
C LEU A 212 -1.62 -23.84 -2.50
N PRO A 213 -2.63 -24.08 -3.37
CA PRO A 213 -2.76 -25.35 -4.05
C PRO A 213 -1.59 -25.54 -5.04
N PRO A 214 -1.09 -26.77 -5.22
CA PRO A 214 -0.04 -27.04 -6.20
C PRO A 214 -0.50 -26.70 -7.62
N ILE A 215 0.43 -26.25 -8.46
CA ILE A 215 0.15 -25.99 -9.88
C ILE A 215 -0.16 -27.34 -10.53
N TYR A 216 -1.41 -27.56 -10.92
CA TYR A 216 -1.80 -28.78 -11.64
C TYR A 216 -1.19 -28.76 -13.06
N PRO A 217 -0.58 -29.86 -13.56
CA PRO A 217 -0.50 -31.21 -12.99
C PRO A 217 0.84 -31.57 -12.31
N SER A 218 1.80 -30.66 -12.15
CA SER A 218 3.19 -31.03 -11.83
C SER A 218 3.99 -30.09 -10.90
N GLY A 219 3.36 -29.09 -10.29
CA GLY A 219 4.05 -28.11 -9.44
C GLY A 219 4.37 -28.62 -8.04
N ARG A 220 5.59 -28.33 -7.56
CA ARG A 220 5.94 -28.38 -6.14
C ARG A 220 5.63 -27.01 -5.51
N GLY A 221 5.19 -26.96 -4.26
CA GLY A 221 4.97 -25.68 -3.56
C GLY A 221 6.28 -24.92 -3.28
N LEU A 222 7.39 -25.66 -3.19
CA LEU A 222 8.75 -25.12 -3.05
C LEU A 222 9.69 -25.87 -4.00
N PRO A 223 10.64 -25.18 -4.66
CA PRO A 223 10.79 -23.72 -4.73
C PRO A 223 9.65 -23.06 -5.52
N SER A 224 9.32 -21.81 -5.20
CA SER A 224 8.18 -21.10 -5.80
C SER A 224 8.49 -20.40 -7.13
N TYR A 225 9.46 -20.90 -7.91
CA TYR A 225 10.01 -20.20 -9.09
C TYR A 225 8.98 -19.85 -10.18
N ASP A 226 7.92 -20.64 -10.33
CA ASP A 226 6.95 -20.48 -11.42
C ASP A 226 5.92 -19.35 -11.19
N GLY A 227 6.08 -18.58 -10.12
CA GLY A 227 5.12 -17.52 -9.79
C GLY A 227 3.85 -18.07 -9.13
N LEU A 228 2.84 -17.20 -8.99
CA LEU A 228 1.49 -17.58 -8.58
C LEU A 228 0.49 -17.20 -9.65
N THR A 229 -0.46 -18.09 -9.93
CA THR A 229 -1.59 -17.76 -10.81
C THR A 229 -2.66 -16.98 -10.04
N PRO A 230 -3.47 -16.17 -10.74
CA PRO A 230 -4.61 -15.49 -10.13
C PRO A 230 -5.57 -16.43 -9.41
N ASP A 231 -5.78 -17.64 -9.95
CA ASP A 231 -6.66 -18.65 -9.37
C ASP A 231 -6.10 -19.21 -8.05
N GLN A 232 -4.78 -19.43 -7.97
CA GLN A 232 -4.13 -19.83 -6.73
C GLN A 232 -4.28 -18.76 -5.66
N ILE A 233 -4.04 -17.49 -6.01
CA ILE A 233 -4.19 -16.35 -5.11
C ILE A 233 -5.64 -16.22 -4.63
N GLY A 234 -6.60 -16.22 -5.56
CA GLY A 234 -8.02 -16.10 -5.25
C GLY A 234 -8.52 -17.24 -4.37
N SER A 235 -8.13 -18.49 -4.68
CA SER A 235 -8.49 -19.66 -3.88
C SER A 235 -7.93 -19.57 -2.46
N PHE A 236 -6.65 -19.22 -2.31
CA PHE A 236 -6.02 -19.07 -1.01
C PHE A 236 -6.70 -18.00 -0.16
N LEU A 237 -6.91 -16.80 -0.71
CA LEU A 237 -7.52 -15.69 0.03
C LEU A 237 -8.94 -16.03 0.51
N GLN A 238 -9.73 -16.75 -0.30
CA GLN A 238 -11.04 -17.24 0.13
C GLN A 238 -10.97 -18.17 1.35
N THR A 239 -9.97 -19.07 1.44
CA THR A 239 -9.81 -19.94 2.62
C THR A 239 -9.51 -19.18 3.91
N LYS A 240 -9.04 -17.93 3.80
CA LYS A 240 -8.75 -17.04 4.93
C LYS A 240 -9.88 -16.06 5.23
N GLN A 241 -11.02 -16.19 4.54
CA GLN A 241 -12.11 -15.20 4.60
C GLN A 241 -11.65 -13.79 4.20
N TRP A 242 -10.57 -13.71 3.39
CA TRP A 242 -10.13 -12.49 2.77
C TRP A 242 -10.93 -12.29 1.49
N TYR A 243 -11.93 -11.41 1.56
CA TYR A 243 -12.65 -11.00 0.37
C TYR A 243 -11.71 -10.15 -0.49
N SER A 244 -11.50 -10.59 -1.72
CA SER A 244 -10.66 -9.92 -2.69
C SER A 244 -11.28 -10.05 -4.07
N ARG A 245 -11.01 -9.05 -4.92
CA ARG A 245 -11.43 -9.09 -6.31
C ARG A 245 -10.21 -9.02 -7.19
N ILE A 246 -10.17 -9.91 -8.17
CA ILE A 246 -9.22 -9.86 -9.29
C ILE A 246 -10.00 -9.42 -10.51
N LYS A 247 -9.79 -8.17 -10.94
CA LYS A 247 -10.40 -7.62 -12.14
C LYS A 247 -9.43 -7.74 -13.30
N GLY A 248 -9.81 -8.51 -14.31
CA GLY A 248 -9.05 -8.62 -15.55
C GLY A 248 -9.46 -7.58 -16.58
N PHE A 249 -8.47 -6.99 -17.22
CA PHE A 249 -8.60 -6.10 -18.38
C PHE A 249 -7.96 -6.82 -19.57
N ARG A 250 -8.78 -7.10 -20.58
CA ARG A 250 -8.34 -7.89 -21.74
C ARG A 250 -7.45 -7.04 -22.65
N LYS A 251 -6.49 -7.70 -23.29
CA LYS A 251 -5.68 -7.07 -24.33
C LYS A 251 -6.56 -6.53 -25.47
N THR A 252 -6.17 -5.41 -26.06
CA THR A 252 -6.85 -4.82 -27.23
C THR A 252 -5.86 -4.20 -28.19
N ASP A 253 -6.05 -4.45 -29.49
CA ASP A 253 -5.22 -3.85 -30.53
C ASP A 253 -5.74 -2.44 -30.92
N ASN A 254 -6.87 -1.99 -30.36
CA ASN A 254 -7.48 -0.71 -30.65
C ASN A 254 -6.98 0.39 -29.69
N ALA A 255 -6.28 1.39 -30.22
CA ALA A 255 -5.69 2.47 -29.42
C ALA A 255 -6.70 3.29 -28.58
N LYS A 256 -7.94 3.47 -29.07
CA LYS A 256 -9.00 4.19 -28.35
C LYS A 256 -9.60 3.33 -27.23
N GLU A 257 -9.79 2.04 -27.49
CA GLU A 257 -10.22 1.08 -26.47
C GLU A 257 -9.15 0.94 -25.37
N ALA A 258 -7.87 0.88 -25.74
CA ALA A 258 -6.76 0.87 -24.80
C ALA A 258 -6.80 2.10 -23.90
N GLU A 259 -7.00 3.30 -24.45
CA GLU A 259 -7.10 4.53 -23.67
C GLU A 259 -8.29 4.54 -22.70
N ASN A 260 -9.47 4.10 -23.15
CA ASN A 260 -10.63 3.95 -22.27
C ASN A 260 -10.39 2.94 -21.15
N THR A 261 -9.70 1.83 -21.47
CA THR A 261 -9.35 0.78 -20.50
C THR A 261 -8.37 1.31 -19.46
N VAL A 262 -7.38 2.10 -19.86
CA VAL A 262 -6.45 2.79 -18.94
C VAL A 262 -7.21 3.70 -17.99
N LEU A 263 -8.14 4.52 -18.51
CA LEU A 263 -8.98 5.38 -17.67
C LEU A 263 -9.86 4.57 -16.70
N GLU A 264 -10.36 3.41 -17.12
CA GLU A 264 -11.07 2.50 -16.21
C GLU A 264 -10.14 1.96 -15.13
N ILE A 265 -8.96 1.44 -15.47
CA ILE A 265 -7.96 0.94 -14.51
C ILE A 265 -7.67 2.00 -13.43
N LEU A 266 -7.40 3.25 -13.86
CA LEU A 266 -7.10 4.35 -12.95
C LEU A 266 -8.29 4.68 -12.03
N LYS A 267 -9.53 4.65 -12.51
CA LYS A 267 -10.72 4.84 -11.65
C LYS A 267 -10.84 3.78 -10.55
N TYR A 268 -10.50 2.53 -10.86
CA TYR A 268 -10.45 1.48 -9.84
C TYR A 268 -9.33 1.72 -8.83
N ILE A 269 -8.12 2.04 -9.31
CA ILE A 269 -6.98 2.35 -8.43
C ILE A 269 -7.33 3.52 -7.51
N ASP A 270 -7.78 4.64 -8.08
CA ASP A 270 -8.12 5.86 -7.34
C ASP A 270 -9.14 5.61 -6.25
N SER A 271 -10.23 4.93 -6.59
CA SER A 271 -11.27 4.64 -5.63
C SER A 271 -10.75 3.80 -4.46
N ARG A 272 -9.85 2.84 -4.70
CA ARG A 272 -9.29 2.00 -3.64
C ARG A 272 -8.23 2.71 -2.81
N ILE A 273 -7.24 3.35 -3.44
CA ILE A 273 -6.14 3.98 -2.70
C ILE A 273 -6.65 5.12 -1.82
N GLU A 274 -7.63 5.90 -2.30
CA GLU A 274 -8.21 6.98 -1.52
C GLU A 274 -9.14 6.45 -0.41
N SER A 275 -9.67 5.23 -0.56
CA SER A 275 -10.33 4.45 0.50
C SER A 275 -9.36 3.77 1.46
N ALA A 276 -8.06 4.06 1.31
CA ALA A 276 -6.97 3.42 2.03
C ALA A 276 -6.90 1.89 1.87
N ILE A 277 -7.20 1.40 0.67
CA ILE A 277 -7.08 0.00 0.25
C ILE A 277 -5.99 -0.08 -0.83
N PRO A 278 -4.89 -0.82 -0.62
CA PRO A 278 -3.83 -0.94 -1.62
C PRO A 278 -4.25 -1.85 -2.78
N CYS A 279 -3.65 -1.63 -3.95
CA CYS A 279 -3.93 -2.39 -5.17
C CYS A 279 -2.66 -3.10 -5.65
N ILE A 280 -2.75 -4.38 -6.00
CA ILE A 280 -1.73 -5.08 -6.78
C ILE A 280 -2.09 -4.95 -8.25
N LEU A 281 -1.17 -4.42 -9.03
CA LEU A 281 -1.24 -4.33 -10.46
C LEU A 281 -0.31 -5.36 -11.06
N SER A 282 -0.85 -6.25 -11.88
CA SER A 282 -0.16 -7.41 -12.43
C SER A 282 -0.15 -7.37 -13.96
N PHE A 283 1.02 -7.71 -14.48
CA PHE A 283 1.39 -7.81 -15.90
C PHE A 283 1.85 -9.25 -16.18
N GLN A 284 2.22 -9.58 -17.43
CA GLN A 284 2.83 -10.89 -17.65
C GLN A 284 4.12 -11.01 -16.82
N HIS A 285 4.17 -12.06 -15.99
CA HIS A 285 5.31 -12.49 -15.18
C HIS A 285 5.72 -11.59 -14.00
N HIS A 286 5.07 -10.45 -13.75
CA HIS A 286 5.44 -9.62 -12.61
C HIS A 286 4.29 -8.76 -12.05
N VAL A 287 4.46 -8.27 -10.82
CA VAL A 287 3.46 -7.53 -10.03
C VAL A 287 4.06 -6.30 -9.35
N SER A 288 3.21 -5.33 -9.04
CA SER A 288 3.59 -4.12 -8.30
C SER A 288 2.42 -3.65 -7.44
N ILE A 289 2.72 -2.98 -6.33
CA ILE A 289 1.70 -2.38 -5.45
C ILE A 289 1.58 -0.89 -5.73
N ILE A 290 0.35 -0.42 -5.92
CA ILE A 290 0.00 0.99 -5.82
C ILE A 290 -0.66 1.22 -4.46
N CYS A 291 -0.06 2.09 -3.64
CA CYS A 291 -0.51 2.34 -2.26
C CYS A 291 -0.68 3.81 -1.92
N GLY A 292 -0.60 4.70 -2.91
CA GLY A 292 -0.73 6.12 -2.69
C GLY A 292 -0.66 6.93 -3.98
N HIS A 293 -0.87 8.23 -3.85
CA HIS A 293 -0.77 9.19 -4.93
C HIS A 293 -0.12 10.48 -4.47
N THR A 294 0.31 11.28 -5.44
CA THR A 294 0.88 12.61 -5.21
C THR A 294 0.00 13.69 -5.80
N MET A 295 -0.01 14.84 -5.14
CA MET A 295 -0.76 16.03 -5.57
C MET A 295 0.22 17.20 -5.74
N LYS A 296 0.01 18.01 -6.76
CA LYS A 296 0.67 19.29 -6.95
C LYS A 296 -0.39 20.30 -7.37
N ASP A 297 -0.44 21.44 -6.69
CA ASP A 297 -1.45 22.49 -6.93
C ASP A 297 -2.88 21.92 -6.90
N ASP A 298 -3.18 21.06 -5.91
CA ASP A 298 -4.44 20.33 -5.75
C ASP A 298 -4.84 19.40 -6.92
N VAL A 299 -3.90 19.11 -7.83
CA VAL A 299 -4.09 18.18 -8.95
C VAL A 299 -3.24 16.93 -8.76
N LYS A 300 -3.87 15.77 -8.90
CA LYS A 300 -3.19 14.47 -8.87
C LYS A 300 -2.19 14.40 -10.02
N ASN A 301 -0.92 14.17 -9.71
CA ASN A 301 0.15 14.20 -10.71
C ASN A 301 1.01 12.93 -10.73
N GLY A 302 0.74 11.96 -9.85
CA GLY A 302 1.48 10.70 -9.81
C GLY A 302 0.95 9.70 -8.79
N TYR A 303 1.52 8.50 -8.82
CA TYR A 303 1.24 7.38 -7.94
C TYR A 303 2.51 6.92 -7.24
N ILE A 304 2.37 6.48 -5.99
CA ILE A 304 3.45 5.82 -5.26
C ILE A 304 3.34 4.32 -5.52
N VAL A 305 4.40 3.76 -6.11
CA VAL A 305 4.49 2.37 -6.52
C VAL A 305 5.60 1.68 -5.75
N PHE A 306 5.31 0.47 -5.28
CA PHE A 306 6.27 -0.45 -4.69
C PHE A 306 6.42 -1.67 -5.61
N ASP A 307 7.65 -2.16 -5.72
CA ASP A 307 8.01 -3.32 -6.53
C ASP A 307 9.08 -4.09 -5.76
N ASP A 308 8.74 -5.29 -5.32
CA ASP A 308 9.55 -6.09 -4.42
C ASP A 308 10.86 -6.60 -5.05
N SER A 309 10.94 -6.60 -6.39
CA SER A 309 12.13 -6.98 -7.16
C SER A 309 12.86 -5.76 -7.75
N GLY A 310 12.21 -4.60 -7.81
CA GLY A 310 12.63 -3.40 -8.53
C GLY A 310 12.59 -3.53 -10.06
N TYR A 311 12.22 -4.68 -10.62
CA TYR A 311 12.20 -4.92 -12.07
C TYR A 311 11.28 -3.96 -12.84
N HIS A 312 10.01 -3.86 -12.42
CA HIS A 312 9.01 -3.01 -13.03
C HIS A 312 9.30 -1.53 -12.80
N ILE A 313 9.69 -1.11 -11.60
CA ILE A 313 10.03 0.30 -11.37
C ILE A 313 11.08 0.77 -12.38
N ASN A 314 12.05 -0.09 -12.71
CA ASN A 314 13.01 0.21 -13.76
C ASN A 314 12.41 0.26 -15.16
N GLU A 315 11.52 -0.66 -15.49
CA GLU A 315 10.80 -0.66 -16.76
C GLU A 315 9.94 0.61 -16.92
N TYR A 316 9.25 1.04 -15.86
CA TYR A 316 8.41 2.23 -15.80
C TYR A 316 9.25 3.52 -15.88
N LEU A 317 10.31 3.63 -15.10
CA LEU A 317 11.06 4.88 -14.92
C LEU A 317 12.04 5.21 -16.06
N LYS A 318 12.49 4.23 -16.85
CA LYS A 318 13.69 4.46 -17.70
C LYS A 318 13.36 4.96 -19.11
N LYS A 319 14.12 5.99 -19.52
CA LYS A 319 14.16 6.60 -20.85
C LYS A 319 15.33 6.08 -21.72
N THR A 320 16.38 5.49 -21.13
CA THR A 320 17.62 5.02 -21.81
C THR A 320 18.25 3.77 -21.16
N GLU A 321 19.25 3.14 -21.81
CA GLU A 321 19.93 1.93 -21.31
C GLU A 321 20.92 2.16 -20.16
N ASP A 322 21.58 3.32 -20.07
CA ASP A 322 22.55 3.61 -19.00
C ASP A 322 21.90 3.75 -17.62
N ASP A 323 20.62 4.14 -17.58
CA ASP A 323 19.84 4.15 -16.35
C ASP A 323 19.55 2.72 -15.86
N LYS A 324 19.57 1.70 -16.74
CA LYS A 324 19.17 0.30 -16.42
C LYS A 324 19.97 -0.30 -15.27
N ASN A 325 21.24 0.08 -15.12
CA ASN A 325 22.15 -0.54 -14.16
C ASN A 325 22.40 0.26 -12.87
N LYS A 326 21.97 1.52 -12.77
CA LYS A 326 22.37 2.39 -11.65
C LYS A 326 21.42 2.40 -10.45
N ASN A 327 20.12 2.34 -10.66
CA ASN A 327 19.11 2.39 -9.60
C ASN A 327 18.09 1.27 -9.82
N LEU A 328 17.87 0.40 -8.83
CA LEU A 328 16.81 -0.62 -8.82
C LEU A 328 15.87 -0.39 -7.63
N TRP A 329 15.30 0.81 -7.55
CA TRP A 329 14.51 1.21 -6.39
C TRP A 329 13.31 0.30 -6.17
N PHE A 330 13.04 -0.01 -4.91
CA PHE A 330 11.86 -0.77 -4.49
C PHE A 330 10.61 0.08 -4.36
N ALA A 331 10.76 1.40 -4.28
CA ALA A 331 9.64 2.33 -4.19
C ALA A 331 9.96 3.64 -4.92
N THR A 332 8.96 4.22 -5.58
CA THR A 332 9.11 5.50 -6.28
C THR A 332 7.75 6.15 -6.56
N LYS A 333 7.77 7.43 -6.90
CA LYS A 333 6.69 8.10 -7.61
C LYS A 333 6.77 7.81 -9.11
N ILE A 334 5.67 7.40 -9.70
CA ILE A 334 5.47 7.36 -11.15
C ILE A 334 4.49 8.47 -11.53
N SER A 335 4.84 9.33 -12.49
CA SER A 335 3.92 10.39 -12.93
C SER A 335 2.66 9.81 -13.58
N LEU A 336 1.54 10.52 -13.45
CA LEU A 336 0.25 10.09 -14.00
C LEU A 336 0.33 9.80 -15.50
N GLU A 337 0.97 10.69 -16.26
CA GLU A 337 1.12 10.54 -17.72
C GLU A 337 2.00 9.36 -18.09
N ARG A 338 3.07 9.11 -17.33
CA ARG A 338 3.95 7.95 -17.57
C ARG A 338 3.23 6.65 -17.26
N LEU A 339 2.44 6.60 -16.19
CA LEU A 339 1.65 5.41 -15.88
C LEU A 339 0.61 5.15 -16.98
N LYS A 340 -0.11 6.18 -17.45
CA LYS A 340 -1.06 6.05 -18.56
C LYS A 340 -0.41 5.50 -19.83
N GLU A 341 0.75 6.06 -20.22
CA GLU A 341 1.52 5.63 -21.39
C GLU A 341 1.86 4.13 -21.30
N ARG A 342 2.41 3.71 -20.16
CA ARG A 342 2.83 2.31 -19.97
C ARG A 342 1.65 1.35 -19.86
N LEU A 343 0.57 1.72 -19.19
CA LEU A 343 -0.64 0.91 -19.17
C LEU A 343 -1.23 0.76 -20.58
N LYS A 344 -1.19 1.82 -21.40
CA LYS A 344 -1.65 1.78 -22.80
C LYS A 344 -0.77 0.85 -23.64
N GLU A 345 0.55 0.94 -23.50
CA GLU A 345 1.49 0.03 -24.17
C GLU A 345 1.23 -1.44 -23.76
N LYS A 346 1.10 -1.70 -22.46
CA LYS A 346 0.90 -3.06 -21.92
C LYS A 346 -0.44 -3.64 -22.32
N ILE A 347 -1.55 -2.91 -22.19
CA ILE A 347 -2.87 -3.44 -22.56
C ILE A 347 -3.01 -3.72 -24.06
N MET A 348 -2.13 -3.15 -24.91
CA MET A 348 -2.07 -3.49 -26.32
C MET A 348 -1.32 -4.79 -26.59
N GLY A 349 -0.37 -5.19 -25.74
CA GLY A 349 0.38 -6.45 -25.87
C GLY A 349 -0.21 -7.62 -25.08
N GLU A 350 -0.78 -7.33 -23.91
CA GLU A 350 -1.13 -8.33 -22.91
C GLU A 350 -2.35 -7.93 -22.05
N SER A 351 -2.87 -8.89 -21.28
CA SER A 351 -3.95 -8.60 -20.34
C SER A 351 -3.36 -8.08 -19.03
N ILE A 352 -4.03 -7.11 -18.42
CA ILE A 352 -3.65 -6.54 -17.13
C ILE A 352 -4.62 -7.06 -16.08
N LEU A 353 -4.10 -7.42 -14.91
CA LEU A 353 -4.93 -7.80 -13.77
C LEU A 353 -4.76 -6.79 -12.65
N LEU A 354 -5.87 -6.43 -12.02
CA LEU A 354 -5.89 -5.58 -10.83
C LEU A 354 -6.52 -6.37 -9.68
N LEU A 355 -5.72 -6.63 -8.64
CA LEU A 355 -6.16 -7.27 -7.42
C LEU A 355 -6.27 -6.23 -6.31
N TYR A 356 -7.37 -6.23 -5.59
CA TYR A 356 -7.55 -5.43 -4.37
C TYR A 356 -8.43 -6.16 -3.35
N PRO A 357 -8.20 -5.93 -2.05
CA PRO A 357 -9.14 -6.33 -0.99
C PRO A 357 -10.52 -5.68 -1.15
N GLU A 358 -11.58 -6.40 -0.79
CA GLU A 358 -12.95 -5.88 -0.66
C GLU A 358 -13.45 -6.12 0.76
N PHE A 359 -14.33 -5.26 1.27
CA PHE A 359 -14.94 -5.52 2.57
C PHE A 359 -16.01 -6.60 2.50
N GLU A 360 -16.31 -7.24 3.63
CA GLU A 360 -17.43 -8.18 3.71
C GLU A 360 -18.70 -7.47 3.23
N ARG A 361 -19.44 -8.13 2.33
CA ARG A 361 -20.70 -7.64 1.76
C ARG A 361 -20.56 -6.39 0.90
N GLU A 362 -19.46 -6.21 0.16
CA GLU A 362 -19.41 -5.25 -0.95
C GLU A 362 -20.17 -5.78 -2.19
N TYR A 363 -21.50 -5.89 -2.08
CA TYR A 363 -22.39 -6.42 -3.12
C TYR A 363 -22.75 -5.40 -4.21
N PHE A 364 -22.54 -4.11 -3.95
CA PHE A 364 -22.71 -3.04 -4.92
C PHE A 364 -21.34 -2.69 -5.51
N PRO A 365 -20.94 -3.26 -6.67
CA PRO A 365 -19.57 -3.13 -7.17
C PRO A 365 -19.31 -1.72 -7.72
N LEU A 366 -18.05 -1.30 -7.68
CA LEU A 366 -17.61 0.00 -8.22
C LEU A 366 -18.06 0.26 -9.67
N SER A 367 -18.13 -0.76 -10.53
CA SER A 367 -18.67 -0.61 -11.88
C SER A 367 -20.12 -0.11 -11.92
N SER A 368 -20.92 -0.49 -10.91
CA SER A 368 -22.30 0.01 -10.77
C SER A 368 -22.32 1.41 -10.19
N VAL A 369 -21.44 1.72 -9.24
CA VAL A 369 -21.27 3.09 -8.71
C VAL A 369 -20.90 4.06 -9.83
N LEU A 370 -19.94 3.71 -10.68
CA LEU A 370 -19.53 4.53 -11.82
C LEU A 370 -20.70 4.82 -12.78
N ARG A 371 -21.62 3.86 -12.98
CA ARG A 371 -22.83 4.10 -13.78
C ARG A 371 -23.79 5.07 -13.09
N CYS A 372 -23.99 4.96 -11.78
CA CYS A 372 -24.78 5.91 -11.00
C CYS A 372 -24.18 7.32 -11.09
N VAL A 373 -22.87 7.45 -10.91
CA VAL A 373 -22.14 8.72 -11.01
C VAL A 373 -22.42 9.42 -12.35
N LEU A 374 -22.37 8.70 -13.48
CA LEU A 374 -22.66 9.29 -14.79
C LEU A 374 -24.09 9.83 -14.92
N GLN A 375 -25.08 9.18 -14.28
CA GLN A 375 -26.47 9.63 -14.25
C GLN A 375 -26.66 10.85 -13.34
N ILE A 376 -25.97 10.88 -12.21
CA ILE A 376 -26.02 12.00 -11.28
C ILE A 376 -25.30 13.22 -11.85
N GLN A 377 -24.14 13.06 -12.48
CA GLN A 377 -23.44 14.17 -13.15
C GLN A 377 -24.34 14.85 -14.18
N GLU A 378 -25.14 14.09 -14.93
CA GLU A 378 -26.12 14.63 -15.87
C GLU A 378 -27.20 15.47 -15.15
N HIS A 379 -27.67 15.00 -13.98
CA HIS A 379 -28.63 15.74 -13.17
C HIS A 379 -28.04 17.05 -12.60
N ILE A 380 -26.83 16.99 -12.05
CA ILE A 380 -26.09 18.15 -11.54
C ILE A 380 -25.85 19.15 -12.67
N SER A 381 -25.40 18.69 -13.83
CA SER A 381 -25.17 19.52 -15.02
C SER A 381 -26.41 20.34 -15.39
N ARG A 382 -27.59 19.70 -15.43
CA ARG A 382 -28.87 20.37 -15.72
C ARG A 382 -29.29 21.34 -14.61
N THR A 383 -29.12 20.93 -13.35
CA THR A 383 -29.56 21.71 -12.19
C THR A 383 -28.74 22.98 -12.01
N TYR A 384 -27.41 22.87 -12.12
CA TYR A 384 -26.48 23.98 -11.94
C TYR A 384 -26.15 24.71 -13.25
N LYS A 385 -26.65 24.23 -14.40
CA LYS A 385 -26.32 24.75 -15.74
C LYS A 385 -24.81 24.76 -16.02
N ILE A 386 -24.12 23.75 -15.53
CA ILE A 386 -22.67 23.54 -15.70
C ILE A 386 -22.49 22.42 -16.72
N GLN A 387 -21.47 22.49 -17.59
CA GLN A 387 -21.20 21.40 -18.53
C GLN A 387 -20.75 20.14 -17.77
N LYS A 388 -21.12 18.95 -18.25
CA LYS A 388 -20.77 17.69 -17.57
C LYS A 388 -19.25 17.51 -17.43
N GLU A 389 -18.51 18.00 -18.41
CA GLU A 389 -17.05 17.97 -18.50
C GLU A 389 -16.37 18.88 -17.48
N GLU A 390 -17.13 19.78 -16.84
CA GLU A 390 -16.71 20.68 -15.75
C GLU A 390 -17.06 20.12 -14.37
N ILE A 391 -17.55 18.88 -14.27
CA ILE A 391 -17.88 18.22 -13.00
C ILE A 391 -16.88 17.08 -12.75
N ASP A 392 -16.06 17.24 -11.73
CA ASP A 392 -15.20 16.18 -11.21
C ASP A 392 -15.94 15.38 -10.13
N HIS A 393 -15.48 14.14 -9.90
CA HIS A 393 -15.99 13.31 -8.83
C HIS A 393 -14.89 12.50 -8.16
N ARG A 394 -15.10 12.23 -6.88
CA ARG A 394 -14.26 11.39 -6.03
C ARG A 394 -15.10 10.26 -5.46
N ILE A 395 -14.62 9.01 -5.51
CA ILE A 395 -15.40 7.83 -5.09
C ILE A 395 -14.61 7.04 -4.05
N LEU A 396 -15.16 6.91 -2.85
CA LEU A 396 -14.52 6.25 -1.71
C LEU A 396 -15.44 5.17 -1.17
N ILE A 397 -14.91 4.04 -0.71
CA ILE A 397 -15.60 3.13 0.20
C ILE A 397 -15.11 3.41 1.62
N ILE A 398 -16.04 3.63 2.54
CA ILE A 398 -15.70 4.09 3.89
C ILE A 398 -16.58 3.41 4.94
N ASP A 399 -15.97 3.14 6.09
CA ASP A 399 -16.70 2.76 7.30
C ASP A 399 -17.64 3.88 7.69
N SER A 400 -18.92 3.56 7.81
CA SER A 400 -19.98 4.54 8.00
C SER A 400 -19.92 5.26 9.34
N LYS A 401 -19.38 4.61 10.39
CA LYS A 401 -19.12 5.26 11.68
C LYS A 401 -17.98 6.26 11.57
N LYS A 402 -16.90 5.92 10.86
CA LYS A 402 -15.80 6.84 10.59
C LYS A 402 -16.29 8.03 9.77
N LEU A 403 -17.08 7.79 8.72
CA LEU A 403 -17.65 8.86 7.91
C LEU A 403 -18.52 9.81 8.74
N LYS A 404 -19.47 9.29 9.52
CA LYS A 404 -20.32 10.12 10.38
C LYS A 404 -19.50 10.97 11.36
N LYS A 405 -18.48 10.37 11.98
CA LYS A 405 -17.57 11.10 12.88
C LYS A 405 -16.86 12.25 12.17
N GLU A 406 -16.37 12.02 10.96
CA GLU A 406 -15.71 13.07 10.16
C GLU A 406 -16.67 14.16 9.71
N LEU A 407 -17.89 13.80 9.30
CA LEU A 407 -18.94 14.76 8.93
C LEU A 407 -19.38 15.60 10.14
N TRP A 408 -19.59 14.95 11.30
CA TRP A 408 -19.87 15.62 12.56
C TRP A 408 -18.80 16.65 12.93
N ASN A 409 -17.52 16.26 12.85
CA ASN A 409 -16.40 17.15 13.14
C ASN A 409 -16.33 18.36 12.19
N LYS A 410 -16.94 18.25 11.01
CA LYS A 410 -17.07 19.33 10.02
C LYS A 410 -18.39 20.10 10.13
N GLY A 411 -19.21 19.81 11.14
CA GLY A 411 -20.51 20.46 11.37
C GLY A 411 -21.64 20.00 10.45
N ILE A 412 -21.50 18.84 9.79
CA ILE A 412 -22.52 18.23 8.93
C ILE A 412 -23.23 17.14 9.75
N HIS A 413 -24.43 17.46 10.25
CA HIS A 413 -25.19 16.64 11.21
C HIS A 413 -26.34 15.85 10.58
N GLU A 414 -26.61 16.07 9.30
CA GLU A 414 -27.73 15.49 8.55
C GLU A 414 -27.69 13.95 8.48
N PHE A 415 -26.52 13.34 8.75
CA PHE A 415 -26.30 11.91 8.67
C PHE A 415 -26.37 11.19 10.03
N ASP A 416 -26.49 11.91 11.14
CA ASP A 416 -26.32 11.33 12.48
C ASP A 416 -27.41 10.32 12.82
N GLU A 417 -28.66 10.68 12.54
CA GLU A 417 -29.82 9.85 12.80
C GLU A 417 -30.04 8.75 11.74
N LEU A 418 -29.32 8.80 10.62
CA LEU A 418 -29.53 7.87 9.52
C LEU A 418 -28.96 6.48 9.84
N SER A 419 -29.79 5.45 9.81
CA SER A 419 -29.30 4.07 9.82
C SER A 419 -28.64 3.77 8.48
N ILE A 420 -27.31 3.79 8.46
CA ILE A 420 -26.48 3.47 7.29
C ILE A 420 -25.75 2.13 7.50
N PRO A 421 -25.54 1.35 6.42
CA PRO A 421 -24.82 0.07 6.49
C PRO A 421 -23.39 0.27 7.01
N HIS A 422 -22.71 -0.82 7.34
CA HIS A 422 -21.34 -0.76 7.87
C HIS A 422 -20.36 -0.06 6.90
N TYR A 423 -20.46 -0.38 5.61
CA TYR A 423 -19.67 0.27 4.56
C TYR A 423 -20.59 0.95 3.55
N VAL A 424 -20.21 2.16 3.14
CA VAL A 424 -20.90 2.95 2.12
C VAL A 424 -19.90 3.41 1.07
N TRP A 425 -20.36 3.49 -0.18
CA TRP A 425 -19.69 4.31 -1.18
C TRP A 425 -20.04 5.77 -0.92
N TYR A 426 -19.05 6.58 -0.62
CA TYR A 426 -19.16 8.02 -0.52
C TYR A 426 -18.60 8.66 -1.79
N ILE A 427 -19.47 9.39 -2.50
CA ILE A 427 -19.14 10.07 -3.74
C ILE A 427 -19.23 11.57 -3.51
N GLU A 428 -18.16 12.30 -3.80
CA GLU A 428 -18.14 13.77 -3.82
C GLU A 428 -18.19 14.24 -5.28
N PHE A 429 -18.96 15.29 -5.55
CA PHE A 429 -18.99 15.99 -6.83
C PHE A 429 -18.48 17.40 -6.61
N SER A 430 -17.53 17.84 -7.43
CA SER A 430 -16.96 19.18 -7.34
C SER A 430 -16.85 19.82 -8.72
N LYS A 431 -16.69 21.15 -8.75
CA LYS A 431 -16.32 21.82 -9.98
C LYS A 431 -14.90 21.43 -10.39
N LYS A 432 -14.71 21.19 -11.68
CA LYS A 432 -13.43 20.77 -12.23
C LYS A 432 -12.34 21.79 -11.97
N GLY A 433 -11.18 21.30 -11.52
CA GLY A 433 -10.04 22.14 -11.16
C GLY A 433 -10.21 22.89 -9.82
N ASN A 434 -11.32 22.70 -9.10
CA ASN A 434 -11.51 23.22 -7.75
C ASN A 434 -12.18 22.17 -6.85
N PRO A 435 -11.42 21.25 -6.23
CA PRO A 435 -11.97 20.22 -5.37
C PRO A 435 -12.68 20.77 -4.12
N TYR A 436 -12.43 22.03 -3.75
CA TYR A 436 -13.07 22.70 -2.62
C TYR A 436 -14.45 23.29 -2.96
N GLU A 437 -14.76 23.43 -4.25
CA GLU A 437 -16.08 23.83 -4.75
C GLU A 437 -16.98 22.60 -4.90
N LEU A 438 -17.37 22.01 -3.76
CA LEU A 438 -18.31 20.90 -3.71
C LEU A 438 -19.67 21.30 -4.29
N LEU A 439 -20.17 20.51 -5.24
CA LEU A 439 -21.52 20.63 -5.84
C LEU A 439 -22.53 19.75 -5.09
N GLY A 440 -22.08 18.62 -4.53
CA GLY A 440 -22.90 17.72 -3.73
C GLY A 440 -22.17 16.43 -3.37
N CYS A 441 -22.81 15.57 -2.59
CA CYS A 441 -22.29 14.24 -2.27
C CYS A 441 -23.40 13.19 -2.21
N ILE A 442 -23.00 11.92 -2.37
CA ILE A 442 -23.90 10.77 -2.39
C ILE A 442 -23.32 9.64 -1.56
N LEU A 443 -24.17 8.97 -0.79
CA LEU A 443 -23.90 7.71 -0.12
C LEU A 443 -24.64 6.60 -0.84
N ILE A 444 -23.95 5.54 -1.25
CA ILE A 444 -24.57 4.31 -1.75
C ILE A 444 -24.26 3.18 -0.78
N ASP A 445 -25.27 2.41 -0.41
CA ASP A 445 -25.12 1.20 0.39
C ASP A 445 -24.23 0.20 -0.37
N ALA A 446 -23.03 -0.06 0.17
CA ALA A 446 -22.11 -1.00 -0.46
C ALA A 446 -22.61 -2.45 -0.39
N SER A 447 -23.51 -2.76 0.55
CA SER A 447 -24.14 -4.07 0.76
C SER A 447 -25.46 -4.27 0.05
N ALA A 448 -25.94 -3.26 -0.66
CA ALA A 448 -27.10 -3.41 -1.51
C ALA A 448 -26.80 -4.30 -2.73
N HIS A 449 -27.84 -4.99 -3.20
CA HIS A 449 -27.76 -5.65 -4.50
C HIS A 449 -27.66 -4.59 -5.60
N LYS A 450 -26.76 -4.77 -6.57
CA LYS A 450 -26.52 -3.80 -7.67
C LYS A 450 -27.75 -3.39 -8.50
N ASN A 451 -28.81 -4.21 -8.48
CA ASN A 451 -30.08 -3.91 -9.17
C ASN A 451 -31.13 -3.25 -8.26
N ASP A 452 -30.86 -3.15 -6.95
CA ASP A 452 -31.70 -2.40 -6.02
C ASP A 452 -31.26 -0.94 -6.02
N SER A 453 -31.50 -0.23 -7.11
CA SER A 453 -31.20 1.21 -7.16
C SER A 453 -32.21 2.04 -6.39
N LYS A 454 -33.33 1.47 -5.94
CA LYS A 454 -34.43 2.24 -5.36
C LYS A 454 -34.20 2.57 -3.89
N TYR A 455 -33.55 1.67 -3.14
CA TYR A 455 -33.43 1.80 -1.68
C TYR A 455 -31.99 1.97 -1.18
N SER A 456 -31.04 2.12 -2.10
CA SER A 456 -29.63 1.90 -1.80
C SER A 456 -28.78 3.16 -1.83
N TYR A 457 -29.36 4.35 -1.91
CA TYR A 457 -28.56 5.57 -1.83
C TYR A 457 -29.27 6.77 -1.20
N ILE A 458 -28.46 7.66 -0.63
CA ILE A 458 -28.83 8.91 0.01
C ILE A 458 -28.00 10.00 -0.68
N SER A 459 -28.61 11.13 -1.04
CA SER A 459 -27.89 12.23 -1.70
C SER A 459 -28.10 13.55 -0.98
N TYR A 460 -27.05 14.38 -0.95
CA TYR A 460 -27.00 15.68 -0.27
C TYR A 460 -26.44 16.75 -1.22
N GLU A 461 -27.11 17.91 -1.29
CA GLU A 461 -26.72 19.04 -2.13
C GLU A 461 -26.34 20.27 -1.26
N LYS A 462 -25.22 20.92 -1.60
CA LYS A 462 -24.58 21.99 -0.78
C LYS A 462 -25.47 23.23 -0.56
N ASN A 463 -26.39 23.52 -1.47
CA ASN A 463 -27.26 24.70 -1.39
C ASN A 463 -28.50 24.50 -0.50
N GLY A 464 -28.50 23.51 0.40
CA GLY A 464 -29.41 23.45 1.53
C GLY A 464 -30.86 23.08 1.22
N SER A 465 -31.18 22.55 0.04
CA SER A 465 -32.58 22.38 -0.36
C SER A 465 -33.09 20.94 -0.50
N ARG A 466 -32.29 19.88 -0.33
CA ARG A 466 -32.79 18.51 -0.12
C ARG A 466 -31.69 17.47 0.19
N LEU A 467 -31.88 16.71 1.27
CA LEU A 467 -31.53 15.28 1.24
C LEU A 467 -32.50 14.62 0.25
N LEU A 468 -32.04 14.30 -0.95
CA LEU A 468 -32.83 13.51 -1.89
C LEU A 468 -32.75 12.05 -1.42
N PHE A 469 -33.67 11.70 -0.52
CA PHE A 469 -34.01 10.31 -0.24
C PHE A 469 -34.79 9.78 -1.44
N PHE A 470 -34.23 8.83 -2.19
CA PHE A 470 -35.07 7.94 -2.99
C PHE A 470 -35.72 6.94 -2.02
N LYS A 471 -36.80 7.43 -1.39
CA LYS A 471 -37.66 6.87 -0.33
C LYS A 471 -37.23 5.56 0.34
N GLN A 472 -36.71 5.71 1.55
CA GLN A 472 -37.06 4.84 2.67
C GLN A 472 -38.57 4.97 2.99
N ASN A 473 -39.27 3.85 3.10
CA ASN A 473 -40.41 3.75 4.00
C ASN A 473 -39.86 3.57 5.43
N ILE A 474 -39.34 4.64 6.04
CA ILE A 474 -39.30 4.69 7.51
C ILE A 474 -40.76 4.90 7.94
N PRO A 475 -41.33 4.05 8.81
CA PRO A 475 -42.61 4.37 9.43
C PRO A 475 -42.43 5.69 10.18
N LYS A 476 -43.25 6.70 9.85
CA LYS A 476 -43.24 8.01 10.50
C LYS A 476 -43.14 7.82 12.03
N PRO A 477 -42.12 8.35 12.72
CA PRO A 477 -42.32 8.76 14.09
C PRO A 477 -43.36 9.87 14.02
N ASN A 478 -44.53 9.64 14.62
CA ASN A 478 -45.49 10.71 14.81
C ASN A 478 -44.79 11.84 15.58
N ASN A 479 -44.92 13.06 15.05
CA ASN A 479 -44.43 14.35 15.57
C ASN A 479 -42.99 14.71 15.14
N ILE A 480 -42.88 15.65 14.19
CA ILE A 480 -42.18 16.93 14.34
C ILE A 480 -42.59 17.83 13.16
N ILE A 481 -42.69 19.11 13.49
CA ILE A 481 -43.49 20.17 12.90
C ILE A 481 -42.90 20.72 11.59
N SER A 482 -43.80 21.09 10.70
CA SER A 482 -43.60 21.92 9.51
C SER A 482 -43.11 23.34 9.83
N VAL A 483 -41.93 23.73 9.34
CA VAL A 483 -41.48 25.13 9.14
C VAL A 483 -40.25 25.05 8.21
N LEU A 484 -40.03 25.77 7.11
CA LEU A 484 -40.53 27.03 6.57
C LEU A 484 -40.48 27.00 5.02
N SER A 485 -41.42 27.74 4.41
CA SER A 485 -41.38 28.25 3.04
C SER A 485 -40.69 29.64 3.02
N PRO A 486 -40.37 30.20 1.83
CA PRO A 486 -39.12 30.89 1.54
C PRO A 486 -39.12 32.40 1.85
N CYS A 487 -37.91 32.96 1.97
CA CYS A 487 -37.60 34.35 1.64
C CYS A 487 -36.42 34.34 0.65
#